data_AF-A0A2N0B4B7-F1
#
_entry.id   AF-A0A2N0B4B7-F1
#
_cell.length_a   1.000
_cell.length_b   1.000
_cell.length_c   1.000
_cell.angle_alpha   90.00
_cell.angle_beta   90.00
_cell.angle_gamma   90.00
#
_symmetry.space_group_name_H-M   'P 1'
#
loop_
_entity.id
_entity.type
_entity.pdbx_description
1 polymer ?
#
loop_
_entity_poly.entity_id
_entity_poly.type
_entity_poly.pdbx_seq_one_letter_code
_entity_poly.pdbx_strand_id
1 'polypeptide(L)'
;MNTPIYNYFAGPEEFLSYWKKDVFSGLGMISTPSQKEPYFTETDRSAKFEAEGEAILVTLRGKEEGKKFLVPLKGIPVSGKTAKSKTPPFELEFLPDYFHFRNFEKGFSLRLQPLDRKRVHLQIDSKIGVEFSGTLRRINGWRKWFSP
;
A
#
# COMPACT_ATOMS: atom_id res chain seq x y z
N MET A 1 -29.32 -4.44 -11.53
CA MET A 1 -28.79 -5.53 -10.69
C MET A 1 -27.63 -4.95 -9.91
N ASN A 2 -27.74 -4.87 -8.59
CA ASN A 2 -26.69 -4.31 -7.73
C ASN A 2 -25.50 -5.27 -7.72
N THR A 3 -24.36 -4.80 -8.21
CA THR A 3 -23.07 -5.50 -8.16
C THR A 3 -22.79 -5.90 -6.70
N PRO A 4 -22.33 -7.13 -6.41
CA PRO A 4 -22.05 -7.52 -5.03
C PRO A 4 -20.94 -6.61 -4.51
N ILE A 5 -21.25 -5.85 -3.47
CA ILE A 5 -20.23 -5.21 -2.64
C ILE A 5 -19.52 -6.37 -1.94
N TYR A 6 -18.42 -6.84 -2.52
CA TYR A 6 -17.55 -7.78 -1.83
C TYR A 6 -16.81 -6.98 -0.77
N ASN A 7 -17.42 -6.87 0.41
CA ASN A 7 -16.66 -6.57 1.63
C ASN A 7 -15.72 -7.76 1.83
N TYR A 8 -14.53 -7.69 1.24
CA TYR A 8 -13.55 -8.78 1.34
C TYR A 8 -13.07 -8.96 2.78
N PHE A 9 -13.17 -7.90 3.59
CA PHE A 9 -12.76 -7.87 4.99
C PHE A 9 -13.76 -7.05 5.81
N ALA A 10 -14.14 -7.54 6.98
CA ALA A 10 -15.04 -6.88 7.92
C ALA A 10 -14.36 -5.75 8.72
N GLY A 11 -13.03 -5.68 8.68
CA GLY A 11 -12.26 -4.64 9.37
C GLY A 11 -10.75 -4.75 9.15
N PRO A 12 -9.98 -3.77 9.68
CA PRO A 12 -8.54 -3.71 9.51
C PRO A 12 -7.84 -4.95 10.06
N GLU A 13 -8.32 -5.51 11.17
CA GLU A 13 -7.73 -6.71 11.76
C GLU A 13 -7.83 -7.92 10.84
N GLU A 14 -8.99 -8.13 10.19
CA GLU A 14 -9.20 -9.26 9.29
C GLU A 14 -8.33 -9.14 8.04
N PHE A 15 -8.33 -7.95 7.43
CA PHE A 15 -7.48 -7.61 6.30
C PHE A 15 -5.99 -7.82 6.58
N LEU A 16 -5.54 -7.37 7.75
CA LEU A 16 -4.15 -7.54 8.16
C LEU A 16 -3.83 -8.99 8.49
N SER A 17 -4.74 -9.73 9.14
CA SER A 17 -4.56 -11.15 9.42
C SER A 17 -4.39 -11.95 8.12
N TYR A 18 -5.15 -11.57 7.09
CA TYR A 18 -5.10 -12.17 5.77
C TYR A 18 -3.75 -11.87 5.10
N TRP A 19 -3.27 -10.64 5.17
CA TRP A 19 -2.04 -10.21 4.50
C TRP A 19 -0.74 -10.51 5.22
N LYS A 20 -0.75 -10.67 6.55
CA LYS A 20 0.44 -10.99 7.36
C LYS A 20 1.19 -12.24 6.90
N LYS A 21 0.52 -13.15 6.19
CA LYS A 21 1.08 -14.41 5.71
C LYS A 21 1.44 -14.40 4.21
N ASP A 22 1.18 -13.30 3.52
CA ASP A 22 1.27 -13.21 2.07
C ASP A 22 2.30 -12.19 1.60
N VAL A 23 2.84 -12.47 0.42
CA VAL A 23 3.68 -11.54 -0.33
C VAL A 23 2.98 -11.27 -1.66
N PHE A 24 2.93 -10.01 -2.05
CA PHE A 24 2.38 -9.60 -3.34
C PHE A 24 3.48 -8.94 -4.17
N SER A 25 3.51 -9.23 -5.47
CA SER A 25 4.41 -8.56 -6.40
C SER A 25 3.76 -8.34 -7.75
N GLY A 26 4.18 -7.29 -8.44
CA GLY A 26 3.69 -6.98 -9.77
C GLY A 26 4.48 -5.84 -10.39
N LEU A 27 4.24 -5.64 -11.68
CA LEU A 27 4.72 -4.47 -12.40
C LEU A 27 3.65 -3.38 -12.34
N GLY A 28 4.10 -2.13 -12.40
CA GLY A 28 3.20 -0.98 -12.41
C GLY A 28 3.85 0.22 -13.07
N MET A 29 2.99 1.18 -13.41
CA MET A 29 3.34 2.41 -14.09
C MET A 29 3.69 3.51 -13.09
N ILE A 30 4.36 4.55 -13.59
CA ILE A 30 4.82 5.69 -12.80
C ILE A 30 4.48 6.95 -13.57
N SER A 31 4.05 7.99 -12.87
CA SER A 31 4.02 9.33 -13.41
C SER A 31 4.90 10.24 -12.56
N THR A 32 6.19 10.29 -12.88
CA THR A 32 7.02 11.41 -12.44
C THR A 32 6.91 12.50 -13.50
N PRO A 33 6.54 13.75 -13.15
CA PRO A 33 6.53 14.86 -14.07
C PRO A 33 7.96 15.10 -14.57
N SER A 34 8.15 14.97 -15.88
CA SER A 34 9.39 15.37 -16.55
C SER A 34 9.40 16.88 -16.68
N GLN A 35 10.51 17.53 -16.33
CA GLN A 35 10.69 18.98 -16.57
C GLN A 35 10.73 19.35 -18.07
N LYS A 36 10.87 18.37 -18.96
CA LYS A 36 11.07 18.61 -20.40
C LYS A 36 9.96 18.09 -21.31
N GLU A 37 9.10 17.18 -20.85
CA GLU A 37 8.05 16.60 -21.70
C GLU A 37 6.74 16.40 -20.91
N PRO A 38 5.57 16.72 -21.48
CA PRO A 38 4.27 16.52 -20.86
C PRO A 38 3.83 15.04 -20.84
N TYR A 39 4.71 14.13 -21.24
CA TYR A 39 4.39 12.72 -21.43
C TYR A 39 5.03 11.82 -20.38
N PHE A 40 4.25 10.80 -20.03
CA PHE A 40 4.58 9.72 -19.12
C PHE A 40 5.79 8.95 -19.65
N THR A 41 6.87 8.85 -18.87
CA THR A 41 7.90 7.83 -19.12
C THR A 41 7.48 6.57 -18.37
N GLU A 42 6.81 5.66 -19.08
CA GLU A 42 6.63 4.28 -18.64
C GLU A 42 8.01 3.68 -18.40
N THR A 43 8.40 3.59 -17.12
CA THR A 43 9.53 2.79 -16.72
C THR A 43 8.97 1.63 -15.94
N ASP A 44 9.19 0.41 -16.44
CA ASP A 44 8.80 -0.81 -15.76
C ASP A 44 9.45 -0.83 -14.37
N ARG A 45 8.63 -0.59 -13.34
CA ARG A 45 9.03 -0.84 -11.96
C ARG A 45 8.24 -2.02 -11.44
N SER A 46 8.94 -2.86 -10.67
CA SER A 46 8.28 -3.88 -9.87
C SER A 46 8.07 -3.34 -8.47
N ALA A 47 6.87 -3.56 -7.94
CA ALA A 47 6.60 -3.39 -6.53
C ALA A 47 6.49 -4.75 -5.86
N LYS A 48 7.01 -4.83 -4.64
CA LYS A 48 6.79 -5.93 -3.71
C LYS A 48 6.14 -5.37 -2.46
N PHE A 49 5.11 -6.06 -1.99
CA PHE A 49 4.34 -5.74 -0.81
C PHE A 49 4.42 -6.94 0.14
N GLU A 50 4.84 -6.71 1.39
CA GLU A 50 4.96 -7.75 2.42
C GLU A 50 4.72 -7.18 3.82
N ALA A 51 4.33 -8.04 4.75
CA ALA A 51 4.20 -7.67 6.15
C ALA A 51 5.57 -7.67 6.86
N GLU A 52 5.83 -6.61 7.63
CA GLU A 52 7.02 -6.45 8.48
C GLU A 52 6.56 -6.12 9.90
N GLY A 53 6.36 -7.15 10.73
CA GLY A 53 5.82 -7.00 12.08
C GLY A 53 4.40 -6.39 12.10
N GLU A 54 4.27 -5.20 12.68
CA GLU A 54 3.04 -4.41 12.74
C GLU A 54 3.02 -3.29 11.68
N ALA A 55 3.74 -3.50 10.57
CA ALA A 55 3.78 -2.60 9.43
C ALA A 55 3.65 -3.36 8.10
N ILE A 56 3.28 -2.63 7.07
CA ILE A 56 3.42 -3.05 5.68
C ILE A 56 4.72 -2.44 5.14
N LEU A 57 5.56 -3.27 4.53
CA LEU A 57 6.71 -2.84 3.76
C LEU A 57 6.38 -2.93 2.27
N VAL A 58 6.50 -1.80 1.57
CA VAL A 58 6.43 -1.75 0.11
C VAL A 58 7.79 -1.39 -0.45
N THR A 59 8.33 -2.25 -1.31
CA THR A 59 9.61 -2.04 -1.98
C THR A 59 9.36 -1.84 -3.48
N LEU A 60 9.77 -0.69 -4.00
CA LEU A 60 9.83 -0.43 -5.44
C LEU A 60 11.23 -0.73 -5.97
N ARG A 61 11.34 -1.52 -7.04
CA ARG A 61 12.59 -1.83 -7.74
C ARG A 61 12.53 -1.27 -9.17
N GLY A 62 13.64 -0.68 -9.61
CA GLY A 62 13.81 -0.12 -10.97
C GLY A 62 14.56 1.22 -11.04
N LYS A 63 15.19 1.66 -9.95
CA LYS A 63 16.38 2.53 -9.95
C LYS A 63 17.48 1.82 -9.14
N GLU A 64 18.74 2.24 -9.30
CA GLU A 64 19.95 1.57 -8.77
C GLU A 64 19.88 1.24 -7.26
N GLU A 65 19.05 1.96 -6.50
CA GLU A 65 18.67 1.61 -5.13
C GLU A 65 17.14 1.45 -5.01
N GLY A 66 16.68 0.30 -4.51
CA GLY A 66 15.25 0.04 -4.32
C GLY A 66 14.65 0.95 -3.24
N LYS A 67 13.59 1.70 -3.59
CA LYS A 67 12.90 2.60 -2.65
C LYS A 67 11.95 1.80 -1.75
N LYS A 68 11.97 2.10 -0.45
CA LYS A 68 11.15 1.42 0.56
C LYS A 68 10.16 2.39 1.21
N PHE A 69 8.92 1.95 1.36
CA PHE A 69 7.85 2.63 2.09
C PHE A 69 7.41 1.74 3.22
N LEU A 70 7.50 2.27 4.44
CA LEU A 70 7.03 1.60 5.64
C LEU A 70 5.71 2.25 6.06
N VAL A 71 4.65 1.44 6.13
CA VAL A 71 3.31 1.84 6.52
C VAL A 71 2.98 1.20 7.86
N PRO A 72 3.08 1.94 8.97
CA PRO A 72 2.72 1.41 10.29
C PRO A 72 1.22 1.11 10.35
N LEU A 73 0.87 -0.04 10.90
CA LEU A 73 -0.52 -0.48 11.07
C LEU A 73 -1.07 -0.18 12.47
N LYS A 74 -0.17 0.19 13.38
CA LYS A 74 -0.51 0.72 14.70
C LYS A 74 -0.09 2.18 14.76
N GLY A 75 -1.08 3.06 14.71
CA GLY A 75 -0.92 4.44 15.09
C GLY A 75 -2.24 5.19 15.08
N ILE A 76 -2.37 5.99 16.13
CA ILE A 76 -3.43 6.87 16.58
C ILE A 76 -4.72 6.83 15.74
N PRO A 77 -5.83 6.29 16.29
CA PRO A 77 -7.14 6.46 15.68
C PRO A 77 -7.45 7.96 15.54
N VAL A 78 -7.91 8.38 14.36
CA VAL A 78 -8.56 9.68 14.21
C VAL A 78 -9.94 9.56 14.86
N SER A 79 -9.99 9.63 16.19
CA SER A 79 -11.11 10.12 16.97
C SER A 79 -10.74 10.09 18.46
N GLY A 80 -10.72 11.26 19.08
CA GLY A 80 -10.86 11.38 20.54
C GLY A 80 -9.60 11.73 21.31
N LYS A 81 -9.25 13.02 21.28
CA LYS A 81 -8.54 13.80 22.31
C LYS A 81 -7.05 13.50 22.58
N THR A 82 -6.34 14.63 22.71
CA THR A 82 -5.01 14.87 23.33
C THR A 82 -3.75 14.41 22.57
N ALA A 83 -3.08 15.35 21.88
CA ALA A 83 -1.84 15.99 22.35
C ALA A 83 -1.16 16.84 21.23
N LYS A 84 -1.08 18.16 21.47
CA LYS A 84 -0.07 19.16 21.01
C LYS A 84 0.83 18.86 19.78
N SER A 85 0.26 18.47 18.65
CA SER A 85 0.81 18.72 17.31
C SER A 85 -0.37 18.95 16.37
N LYS A 86 -0.38 20.05 15.61
CA LYS A 86 -1.50 20.42 14.73
C LYS A 86 -1.72 19.42 13.57
N THR A 87 -0.79 18.50 13.35
CA THR A 87 -0.90 17.45 12.34
C THR A 87 -0.33 16.15 12.91
N PRO A 88 -1.07 15.02 12.87
CA PRO A 88 -0.50 13.72 13.21
C PRO A 88 0.60 13.35 12.19
N PRO A 89 1.58 12.50 12.55
CA PRO A 89 2.67 12.12 11.65
C PRO A 89 2.17 11.38 10.39
N PHE A 90 1.03 10.70 10.51
CA PHE A 90 0.33 10.05 9.43
C PHE A 90 -1.18 9.93 9.72
N GLU A 91 -1.93 9.60 8.68
CA GLU A 91 -3.35 9.29 8.68
C GLU A 91 -3.55 7.89 8.07
N LEU A 92 -4.47 7.12 8.64
CA LEU A 92 -4.83 5.79 8.18
C LEU A 92 -6.33 5.69 8.10
N GLU A 93 -6.82 5.33 6.93
CA GLU A 93 -8.24 5.13 6.61
C GLU A 93 -8.44 3.68 6.18
N PHE A 94 -9.43 3.03 6.78
CA PHE A 94 -9.75 1.63 6.51
C PHE A 94 -11.22 1.49 6.13
N LEU A 95 -11.46 0.90 4.95
CA LEU A 95 -12.75 0.48 4.45
C LEU A 95 -12.66 -0.98 3.96
N PRO A 96 -13.78 -1.72 3.86
CA PRO A 96 -13.79 -3.15 3.52
C PRO A 96 -13.07 -3.56 2.23
N ASP A 97 -12.98 -2.64 1.27
CA ASP A 97 -12.39 -2.80 -0.05
C ASP A 97 -11.26 -1.80 -0.31
N TYR A 98 -10.80 -1.10 0.73
CA TYR A 98 -9.89 0.01 0.56
C TYR A 98 -9.07 0.31 1.82
N PHE A 99 -7.76 0.37 1.64
CA PHE A 99 -6.83 0.81 2.66
C PHE A 99 -6.08 2.02 2.14
N HIS A 100 -6.06 3.09 2.93
CA HIS A 100 -5.32 4.29 2.57
C HIS A 100 -4.51 4.79 3.74
N PHE A 101 -3.26 5.10 3.43
CA PHE A 101 -2.29 5.61 4.37
C PHE A 101 -1.68 6.88 3.79
N ARG A 102 -1.55 7.90 4.62
CA ARG A 102 -0.92 9.17 4.24
C ARG A 102 0.12 9.55 5.28
N ASN A 103 1.38 9.66 4.88
CA ASN A 103 2.46 10.13 5.73
C ASN A 103 2.73 11.62 5.45
N PHE A 104 2.46 12.49 6.42
CA PHE A 104 2.63 13.93 6.26
C PHE A 104 4.09 14.37 6.35
N GLU A 105 4.88 13.68 7.18
CA GLU A 105 6.31 13.96 7.38
C GLU A 105 7.12 13.65 6.11
N LYS A 106 6.96 12.44 5.58
CA LYS A 106 7.64 11.97 4.36
C LYS A 106 6.94 12.40 3.07
N GLY A 107 5.69 12.89 3.15
CA GLY A 107 4.98 13.46 2.01
C GLY A 107 4.57 12.45 0.95
N PHE A 108 4.08 11.27 1.36
CA PHE A 108 3.56 10.26 0.44
C PHE A 108 2.23 9.70 0.94
N SER A 109 1.39 9.24 0.00
CA SER A 109 0.24 8.41 0.27
C SER A 109 0.40 7.06 -0.39
N LEU A 110 -0.22 6.06 0.22
CA LEU A 110 -0.25 4.69 -0.26
C LEU A 110 -1.69 4.21 -0.17
N ARG A 111 -2.19 3.67 -1.28
CA ARG A 111 -3.53 3.14 -1.40
C ARG A 111 -3.45 1.69 -1.85
N LEU A 112 -4.21 0.85 -1.17
CA LEU A 112 -4.37 -0.56 -1.52
C LEU A 112 -5.85 -0.86 -1.69
N GLN A 113 -6.21 -1.39 -2.85
CA GLN A 113 -7.56 -1.79 -3.17
C GLN A 113 -7.56 -3.27 -3.54
N PRO A 114 -8.08 -4.16 -2.66
CA PRO A 114 -8.29 -5.55 -3.02
C PRO A 114 -9.19 -5.66 -4.24
N LEU A 115 -8.71 -6.31 -5.30
CA LEU A 115 -9.50 -6.61 -6.49
C LEU A 115 -10.19 -7.98 -6.32
N ASP A 116 -9.46 -8.91 -5.72
CA ASP A 116 -9.93 -10.21 -5.26
C ASP A 116 -8.96 -10.79 -4.22
N ARG A 117 -9.16 -12.05 -3.80
CA ARG A 117 -8.31 -12.74 -2.82
C ARG A 117 -6.84 -12.88 -3.26
N LYS A 118 -6.51 -12.75 -4.54
CA LYS A 118 -5.16 -12.96 -5.10
C LYS A 118 -4.57 -11.70 -5.72
N ARG A 119 -5.32 -10.62 -5.85
CA ARG A 119 -4.89 -9.41 -6.55
C ARG A 119 -5.23 -8.17 -5.73
N VAL A 120 -4.27 -7.26 -5.64
CA VAL A 120 -4.43 -5.95 -5.02
C VAL A 120 -3.91 -4.89 -5.96
N HIS A 121 -4.66 -3.81 -6.15
CA HIS A 121 -4.15 -2.63 -6.80
C HIS A 121 -3.38 -1.80 -5.76
N LEU A 122 -2.11 -1.54 -6.03
CA LEU A 122 -1.26 -0.66 -5.25
C LEU A 122 -1.08 0.65 -6.00
N GLN A 123 -1.36 1.75 -5.33
CA GLN A 123 -1.01 3.10 -5.78
C GLN A 123 -0.16 3.79 -4.70
N ILE A 124 0.93 4.42 -5.11
CA ILE A 124 1.79 5.23 -4.28
C ILE A 124 1.91 6.59 -4.94
N ASP A 125 1.51 7.63 -4.21
CA ASP A 125 1.66 9.02 -4.64
C ASP A 125 2.63 9.72 -3.70
N SER A 126 3.44 10.62 -4.22
CA SER A 126 4.26 11.53 -3.41
C SER A 126 4.02 12.97 -3.81
N LYS A 127 4.67 13.91 -3.11
CA LYS A 127 4.61 15.35 -3.45
C LYS A 127 4.93 15.65 -4.92
N ILE A 128 5.72 14.79 -5.56
CA ILE A 128 6.15 14.98 -6.94
C ILE A 128 5.28 14.22 -7.96
N GLY A 129 4.25 13.46 -7.55
CA GLY A 129 3.36 12.73 -8.47
C GLY A 129 3.22 11.24 -8.14
N VAL A 130 2.62 10.47 -9.05
CA VAL A 130 2.43 9.02 -8.89
C VAL A 130 3.77 8.30 -9.00
N GLU A 131 4.21 7.68 -7.90
CA GLU A 131 5.45 6.90 -7.87
C GLU A 131 5.28 5.45 -8.31
N PHE A 132 4.06 4.93 -8.17
CA PHE A 132 3.69 3.60 -8.63
C PHE A 132 2.16 3.49 -8.73
N SER A 133 1.66 2.85 -9.78
CA SER A 133 0.27 2.41 -9.90
C SER A 133 0.24 1.10 -10.66
N GLY A 134 -0.24 0.03 -10.02
CA GLY A 134 -0.21 -1.28 -10.65
C GLY A 134 -0.91 -2.36 -9.85
N THR A 135 -1.26 -3.44 -10.55
CA THR A 135 -1.86 -4.62 -9.92
C THR A 135 -0.78 -5.57 -9.47
N LEU A 136 -0.71 -5.81 -8.16
CA LEU A 136 0.13 -6.84 -7.58
C LEU A 136 -0.64 -8.16 -7.48
N ARG A 137 0.06 -9.26 -7.77
CA ARG A 137 -0.47 -10.61 -7.60
C ARG A 137 0.14 -11.23 -6.36
N ARG A 138 -0.70 -11.93 -5.60
CA ARG A 138 -0.27 -12.79 -4.50
C ARG A 138 0.71 -13.80 -5.06
N ILE A 139 1.91 -13.81 -4.53
CA ILE A 139 2.87 -14.88 -4.78
C ILE A 139 2.37 -16.05 -3.93
N ASN A 140 1.83 -17.08 -4.58
CA ASN A 140 1.50 -18.33 -3.91
C ASN A 140 2.82 -19.03 -3.54
N GLY A 141 3.42 -18.59 -2.44
CA GLY A 141 4.69 -19.09 -1.93
C GLY A 141 4.52 -19.45 -0.48
N TRP A 142 4.53 -20.76 -0.20
CA TRP A 142 4.69 -21.35 1.12
C TRP A 142 5.51 -20.48 2.09
N ARG A 143 4.86 -19.94 3.13
CA ARG A 143 5.50 -19.78 4.46
C ARG A 143 4.43 -19.77 5.55
N LYS A 144 4.56 -20.77 6.43
CA LYS A 144 3.96 -20.92 7.77
C LYS A 144 2.53 -21.45 7.87
N TRP A 145 2.32 -22.67 7.36
CA TRP A 145 1.37 -23.62 7.97
C TRP A 145 2.04 -24.83 8.63
N PHE A 146 3.37 -24.96 8.58
CA PHE A 146 4.09 -25.96 9.37
C PHE A 146 5.44 -25.41 9.85
N SER A 147 5.49 -25.01 11.10
CA SER A 147 6.66 -25.26 11.96
C SER A 147 6.09 -25.72 13.30
N PRO A 148 6.24 -27.02 13.68
CA PRO A 148 6.58 -27.33 15.05
C PRO A 148 7.95 -26.72 15.41
#